data_AF-A0A7J8MLM9-F1
#
_entry.id   AF-A0A7J8MLM9-F1
#
_cell.length_a   1.000
_cell.length_b   1.000
_cell.length_c   1.000
_cell.angle_alpha   90.00
_cell.angle_beta   90.00
_cell.angle_gamma   90.00
#
_symmetry.space_group_name_H-M   'P 1'
#
loop_
_entity.id
_entity.type
_entity.pdbx_description
1 polymer ?
#
loop_
_entity_poly.entity_id
_entity_poly.type
_entity_poly.pdbx_seq_one_letter_code
_entity_poly.pdbx_strand_id
1 'polypeptide(L)'
;MQHIIKNAVTSKPSPLPLDPRNGLYLVLTSSDVQVDEFCRAVCGFHYFSFPSIVGATVPYAWIGYSGTQCPGVCAYPFARPLGAPPPSAMGGNDIMRPPNGDAGVDGMISVIAHELAESSSNPLVNAWYAGDNPIAPGEIADMCLGLYGSGGGGGYVGKVSTDAGGNGYNVNGVKGRRFLVQWVWDPVKKRCFGPNAMD
;
A
#
# COMPACT_ATOMS: atom_id res chain seq x y z
N MET A 1 17.04 1.29 -4.02
CA MET A 1 16.35 2.16 -3.02
C MET A 1 17.29 2.84 -2.04
N GLN A 2 18.13 2.13 -1.29
CA GLN A 2 18.97 2.74 -0.24
C GLN A 2 19.92 3.86 -0.71
N HIS A 3 20.47 3.77 -1.93
CA HIS A 3 21.27 4.87 -2.51
C HIS A 3 20.44 6.14 -2.79
N ILE A 4 19.16 6.01 -3.12
CA ILE A 4 18.24 7.16 -3.28
C ILE A 4 18.07 7.84 -1.92
N ILE A 5 17.86 7.06 -0.85
CA ILE A 5 17.76 7.57 0.53
C ILE A 5 19.06 8.27 0.93
N LYS A 6 20.23 7.62 0.70
CA LYS A 6 21.55 8.22 0.95
C LYS A 6 21.68 9.58 0.28
N ASN A 7 21.32 9.67 -0.99
CA ASN A 7 21.39 10.92 -1.73
C ASN A 7 20.46 11.96 -1.13
N ALA A 8 19.20 11.61 -0.81
CA ALA A 8 18.23 12.53 -0.24
C ALA A 8 18.64 13.09 1.13
N VAL A 9 19.33 12.31 1.98
CA VAL A 9 19.78 12.74 3.32
C VAL A 9 21.16 13.43 3.31
N THR A 10 21.85 13.48 2.16
CA THR A 10 23.18 14.11 2.05
C THR A 10 23.26 15.22 0.99
N SER A 11 22.30 15.30 0.06
CA SER A 11 22.28 16.29 -1.01
C SER A 11 22.06 17.70 -0.49
N LYS A 12 22.91 18.62 -0.92
CA LYS A 12 22.79 20.07 -0.65
C LYS A 12 21.83 20.73 -1.65
N PRO A 13 21.20 21.87 -1.30
CA PRO A 13 21.39 22.65 -0.06
C PRO A 13 20.52 22.19 1.12
N SER A 14 19.49 21.38 0.88
CA SER A 14 18.48 21.01 1.88
C SER A 14 18.30 19.50 1.93
N PRO A 15 19.19 18.77 2.63
CA PRO A 15 19.02 17.33 2.82
C PRO A 15 17.78 17.05 3.68
N LEU A 16 17.16 15.88 3.46
CA LEU A 16 16.20 15.35 4.42
C LEU A 16 16.93 15.01 5.74
N PRO A 17 16.27 15.18 6.91
CA PRO A 17 16.86 14.80 8.18
C PRO A 17 17.09 13.28 8.21
N LEU A 18 18.27 12.84 8.65
CA LEU A 18 18.55 11.44 8.97
C LEU A 18 18.18 11.14 10.43
N ASP A 19 16.96 10.64 10.66
CA ASP A 19 16.46 10.19 11.97
C ASP A 19 16.38 8.65 12.05
N PRO A 20 17.32 7.99 12.76
CA PRO A 20 17.30 6.54 12.95
C PRO A 20 16.47 6.07 14.15
N ARG A 21 15.89 6.99 14.94
CA ARG A 21 15.08 6.61 16.10
C ARG A 21 13.59 6.65 15.80
N ASN A 22 13.15 7.65 15.04
CA ASN A 22 11.72 7.87 14.76
C ASN A 22 11.42 8.05 13.27
N GLY A 23 12.44 7.97 12.41
CA GLY A 23 12.28 8.19 10.98
C GLY A 23 11.84 6.94 10.23
N LEU A 24 10.96 7.14 9.25
CA LEU A 24 10.62 6.20 8.19
C LEU A 24 10.69 6.95 6.87
N TYR A 25 11.33 6.37 5.86
CA TYR A 25 11.57 7.02 4.57
C TYR A 25 10.70 6.37 3.51
N LEU A 26 9.93 7.19 2.79
CA LEU A 26 9.16 6.71 1.64
C LEU A 26 9.90 7.07 0.36
N VAL A 27 10.15 6.07 -0.48
CA VAL A 27 10.67 6.23 -1.84
C VAL A 27 9.51 6.01 -2.81
N LEU A 28 9.02 7.08 -3.39
CA LEU A 28 7.91 7.05 -4.36
C LEU A 28 8.47 7.23 -5.76
N THR A 29 8.13 6.32 -6.68
CA THR A 29 8.58 6.44 -8.08
C THR A 29 7.49 7.06 -8.95
N SER A 30 7.91 7.92 -9.88
CA SER A 30 7.04 8.54 -10.90
C SER A 30 6.63 7.54 -11.98
N SER A 31 5.71 7.95 -12.84
CA SER A 31 5.08 7.12 -13.88
C SER A 31 6.02 6.60 -14.97
N ASP A 32 7.20 7.18 -15.08
CA ASP A 32 8.24 6.90 -16.08
C ASP A 32 9.43 6.09 -15.50
N VAL A 33 9.39 5.75 -14.21
CA VAL A 33 10.46 4.97 -13.57
C VAL A 33 10.09 3.48 -13.58
N GLN A 34 11.02 2.66 -14.06
CA GLN A 34 10.93 1.21 -14.00
C GLN A 34 11.74 0.70 -12.81
N VAL A 35 11.17 -0.26 -12.09
CA VAL A 35 11.80 -0.95 -10.97
C VAL A 35 11.64 -2.44 -11.21
N ASP A 36 12.69 -3.20 -10.93
CA ASP A 36 12.66 -4.64 -11.07
C ASP A 36 11.58 -5.26 -10.17
N GLU A 37 10.95 -6.33 -10.64
CA GLU A 37 9.82 -7.02 -9.98
C GLU A 37 8.53 -6.19 -9.72
N PHE A 38 8.53 -4.88 -10.02
CA PHE A 38 7.32 -4.06 -9.99
C PHE A 38 6.29 -4.63 -10.97
N CYS A 39 5.02 -4.65 -10.55
CA CYS A 39 3.89 -5.17 -11.33
C CYS A 39 3.92 -6.69 -11.59
N ARG A 40 4.94 -7.41 -11.13
CA ARG A 40 5.07 -8.86 -11.28
C ARG A 40 4.97 -9.56 -9.95
N ALA A 41 5.83 -9.18 -9.01
CA ALA A 41 5.84 -9.73 -7.66
C ALA A 41 5.22 -8.77 -6.65
N VAL A 42 5.49 -7.47 -6.78
CA VAL A 42 5.14 -6.48 -5.74
C VAL A 42 4.65 -5.16 -6.33
N CYS A 43 3.85 -4.44 -5.53
CA CYS A 43 3.40 -3.07 -5.79
C CYS A 43 4.19 -2.03 -4.97
N GLY A 44 4.81 -2.50 -3.90
CA GLY A 44 5.68 -1.79 -2.97
C GLY A 44 6.41 -2.81 -2.12
N PHE A 45 7.34 -2.36 -1.29
CA PHE A 45 7.90 -3.17 -0.21
C PHE A 45 8.48 -2.26 0.86
N HIS A 46 8.52 -2.73 2.11
CA HIS A 46 9.31 -2.14 3.17
C HIS A 46 10.57 -2.96 3.45
N TYR A 47 11.61 -2.26 3.91
CA TYR A 47 12.87 -2.86 4.33
C TYR A 47 13.63 -1.85 5.23
N PHE A 48 14.88 -2.16 5.56
CA PHE A 48 15.74 -1.25 6.29
C PHE A 48 17.04 -0.96 5.53
N SER A 49 17.60 0.21 5.77
CA SER A 49 18.89 0.58 5.21
C SER A 49 20.06 0.04 6.03
N PHE A 50 21.21 -0.13 5.38
CA PHE A 50 22.45 -0.51 6.05
C PHE A 50 23.26 0.72 6.46
N PRO A 51 23.87 0.74 7.66
CA PRO A 51 24.75 1.82 8.10
C PRO A 51 25.92 2.07 7.13
N SER A 52 26.41 1.03 6.45
CA SER A 52 27.47 1.13 5.44
C SER A 52 27.06 1.91 4.18
N ILE A 53 25.75 2.04 3.91
CA ILE A 53 25.23 2.75 2.73
C ILE A 53 24.74 4.14 3.11
N VAL A 54 23.80 4.22 4.07
CA VAL A 54 23.08 5.46 4.42
C VAL A 54 23.72 6.19 5.62
N GLY A 55 24.58 5.52 6.39
CA GLY A 55 25.18 6.07 7.62
C GLY A 55 24.42 5.70 8.90
N ALA A 56 23.23 5.12 8.78
CA ALA A 56 22.47 4.55 9.88
C ALA A 56 21.54 3.44 9.38
N THR A 57 21.04 2.61 10.30
CA THR A 57 19.90 1.71 10.03
C THR A 57 18.62 2.50 10.19
N VAL A 58 17.92 2.74 9.09
CA VAL A 58 16.59 3.35 9.09
C VAL A 58 15.60 2.50 8.29
N PRO A 59 14.37 2.28 8.80
CA PRO A 59 13.29 1.70 8.01
C PRO A 59 12.96 2.56 6.80
N TYR A 60 12.54 1.93 5.71
CA TYR A 60 12.03 2.61 4.53
C TYR A 60 11.00 1.74 3.81
N ALA A 61 10.14 2.37 3.03
CA ALA A 61 9.29 1.69 2.07
C ALA A 61 9.45 2.30 0.68
N TRP A 62 9.39 1.45 -0.34
CA TRP A 62 9.28 1.88 -1.72
C TRP A 62 7.88 1.56 -2.26
N ILE A 63 7.31 2.49 -3.02
CA ILE A 63 5.99 2.35 -3.63
C ILE A 63 6.07 2.75 -5.12
N GLY A 64 5.58 1.87 -5.98
CA GLY A 64 5.56 2.06 -7.43
C GLY A 64 4.30 2.74 -7.95
N TYR A 65 4.43 3.63 -8.94
CA TYR A 65 3.27 4.17 -9.67
C TYR A 65 2.83 3.19 -10.74
N SER A 66 1.67 2.56 -10.56
CA SER A 66 1.19 1.49 -11.44
C SER A 66 0.37 1.96 -12.63
N GLY A 67 -0.07 3.22 -12.63
CA GLY A 67 -1.06 3.75 -13.60
C GLY A 67 -0.66 3.57 -15.07
N THR A 68 0.63 3.66 -15.39
CA THR A 68 1.17 3.52 -16.75
C THR A 68 1.62 2.11 -17.11
N GLN A 69 1.94 1.27 -16.12
CA GLN A 69 2.59 -0.03 -16.33
C GLN A 69 1.64 -1.21 -16.09
N CYS A 70 0.84 -1.16 -15.02
CA CYS A 70 0.03 -2.28 -14.57
C CYS A 70 -1.15 -1.86 -13.68
N PRO A 71 -2.01 -0.93 -14.11
CA PRO A 71 -3.06 -0.40 -13.25
C PRO A 71 -3.98 -1.53 -12.72
N GLY A 72 -4.25 -2.57 -13.52
CA GLY A 72 -5.04 -3.73 -13.10
C GLY A 72 -4.42 -4.64 -12.03
N VAL A 73 -3.13 -4.48 -11.72
CA VAL A 73 -2.42 -5.29 -10.71
C VAL A 73 -2.31 -4.51 -9.40
N CYS A 74 -1.79 -3.28 -9.48
CA CYS A 74 -1.39 -2.50 -8.31
C CYS A 74 -2.25 -1.25 -8.05
N ALA A 75 -3.31 -1.05 -8.81
CA ALA A 75 -4.31 0.00 -8.57
C ALA A 75 -5.72 -0.56 -8.39
N TYR A 76 -5.84 -1.82 -7.97
CA TYR A 76 -7.15 -2.37 -7.56
C TYR A 76 -7.71 -1.56 -6.38
N PRO A 77 -9.02 -1.24 -6.33
CA PRO A 77 -10.07 -1.59 -7.28
C PRO A 77 -10.33 -0.54 -8.39
N PHE A 78 -9.40 0.38 -8.63
CA PHE A 78 -9.56 1.49 -9.58
C PHE A 78 -9.28 1.15 -11.03
N ALA A 79 -8.77 -0.06 -11.30
CA ALA A 79 -8.55 -0.56 -12.63
C ALA A 79 -8.83 -2.05 -12.72
N ARG A 80 -9.26 -2.49 -13.90
CA ARG A 80 -9.63 -3.88 -14.16
C ARG A 80 -8.38 -4.78 -14.13
N PRO A 81 -8.36 -5.86 -13.35
CA PRO A 81 -7.34 -6.89 -13.48
C PRO A 81 -7.33 -7.52 -14.86
N LEU A 82 -6.14 -7.83 -15.38
CA LEU A 82 -6.00 -8.49 -16.68
C LEU A 82 -6.69 -9.86 -16.63
N GLY A 83 -7.60 -10.14 -17.58
CA GLY A 83 -8.34 -11.40 -17.63
C GLY A 83 -9.54 -11.49 -16.68
N ALA A 84 -9.85 -10.44 -15.90
CA ALA A 84 -11.08 -10.41 -15.12
C ALA A 84 -12.31 -10.49 -16.04
N PRO A 85 -13.34 -11.30 -15.69
CA PRO A 85 -14.55 -11.39 -16.49
C PRO A 85 -15.22 -10.00 -16.60
N PRO A 86 -16.06 -9.79 -17.64
CA PRO A 86 -16.85 -8.57 -17.76
C PRO A 86 -17.59 -8.28 -16.45
N PRO A 87 -17.86 -7.01 -16.10
CA PRO A 87 -18.67 -6.69 -14.93
C PRO A 87 -19.96 -7.50 -14.99
N SER A 88 -20.19 -8.35 -14.01
CA SER A 88 -21.46 -9.07 -13.92
C SER A 88 -22.52 -8.09 -13.42
N ALA A 89 -23.77 -8.25 -13.86
CA ALA A 89 -24.90 -7.48 -13.34
C ALA A 89 -25.11 -7.65 -11.82
N MET A 90 -24.34 -8.52 -11.16
CA MET A 90 -24.36 -8.78 -9.72
C MET A 90 -23.23 -8.06 -8.95
N GLY A 91 -22.54 -7.09 -9.54
CA GLY A 91 -21.73 -6.09 -8.81
C GLY A 91 -20.40 -6.59 -8.20
N GLY A 92 -19.90 -7.76 -8.63
CA GLY A 92 -18.72 -8.39 -8.05
C GLY A 92 -17.36 -7.89 -8.55
N ASN A 93 -17.33 -7.14 -9.66
CA ASN A 93 -16.11 -6.69 -10.36
C ASN A 93 -16.20 -5.23 -10.82
N ASP A 94 -16.98 -4.41 -10.11
CA ASP A 94 -17.18 -3.02 -10.51
C ASP A 94 -15.92 -2.21 -10.19
N ILE A 95 -15.21 -1.81 -11.24
CA ILE A 95 -14.09 -0.88 -11.15
C ILE A 95 -14.60 0.36 -10.44
N MET A 96 -13.96 0.67 -9.32
CA MET A 96 -14.30 1.87 -8.57
C MET A 96 -13.63 3.07 -9.20
N ARG A 97 -14.28 4.22 -9.13
CA ARG A 97 -13.62 5.45 -9.54
C ARG A 97 -12.60 5.87 -8.47
N PRO A 98 -11.39 6.28 -8.86
CA PRO A 98 -10.38 6.76 -7.93
C PRO A 98 -10.87 8.05 -7.22
N PRO A 99 -10.94 8.09 -5.88
CA PRO A 99 -11.50 9.23 -5.15
C PRO A 99 -10.69 10.52 -5.30
N ASN A 100 -9.44 10.44 -5.77
CA ASN A 100 -8.59 11.59 -6.08
C ASN A 100 -8.29 11.75 -7.58
N GLY A 101 -8.96 10.97 -8.44
CA GLY A 101 -8.98 11.17 -9.89
C GLY A 101 -7.85 10.49 -10.69
N ASP A 102 -6.84 9.94 -10.03
CA ASP A 102 -5.76 9.16 -10.68
C ASP A 102 -5.68 7.78 -10.05
N ALA A 103 -5.98 6.74 -10.83
CA ALA A 103 -5.99 5.35 -10.37
C ALA A 103 -4.61 4.90 -9.86
N GLY A 104 -3.52 5.33 -10.50
CA GLY A 104 -2.16 5.01 -10.07
C GLY A 104 -1.84 5.64 -8.72
N VAL A 105 -2.14 6.92 -8.52
CA VAL A 105 -1.91 7.62 -7.25
C VAL A 105 -2.81 7.07 -6.15
N ASP A 106 -4.10 6.85 -6.40
CA ASP A 106 -5.00 6.27 -5.41
C ASP A 106 -4.60 4.83 -5.05
N GLY A 107 -4.11 4.05 -6.01
CA GLY A 107 -3.47 2.75 -5.78
C GLY A 107 -2.24 2.86 -4.88
N MET A 108 -1.33 3.80 -5.19
CA MET A 108 -0.14 4.07 -4.37
C MET A 108 -0.51 4.42 -2.92
N ILE A 109 -1.60 5.15 -2.68
CA ILE A 109 -2.03 5.49 -1.32
C ILE A 109 -2.42 4.24 -0.53
N SER A 110 -3.11 3.28 -1.15
CA SER A 110 -3.41 2.00 -0.51
C SER A 110 -2.13 1.19 -0.25
N VAL A 111 -1.17 1.19 -1.18
CA VAL A 111 0.13 0.52 -0.99
C VAL A 111 0.94 1.21 0.11
N ILE A 112 0.96 2.55 0.18
CA ILE A 112 1.58 3.28 1.29
C ILE A 112 0.97 2.83 2.62
N ALA A 113 -0.35 2.76 2.73
CA ALA A 113 -1.01 2.31 3.97
C ALA A 113 -0.61 0.87 4.34
N HIS A 114 -0.53 -0.03 3.35
CA HIS A 114 -0.05 -1.40 3.50
C HIS A 114 1.39 -1.43 4.05
N GLU A 115 2.34 -0.82 3.34
CA GLU A 115 3.76 -0.83 3.74
C GLU A 115 4.00 -0.12 5.08
N LEU A 116 3.23 0.94 5.38
CA LEU A 116 3.33 1.63 6.67
C LEU A 116 2.87 0.76 7.84
N ALA A 117 1.83 -0.05 7.63
CA ALA A 117 1.33 -0.98 8.64
C ALA A 117 2.40 -2.03 8.96
N GLU A 118 2.98 -2.63 7.92
CA GLU A 118 3.99 -3.69 8.07
C GLU A 118 5.32 -3.14 8.58
N SER A 119 5.75 -1.96 8.13
CA SER A 119 6.88 -1.24 8.71
C SER A 119 6.68 -0.96 10.20
N SER A 120 5.43 -0.78 10.66
CA SER A 120 5.14 -0.50 12.06
C SER A 120 5.18 -1.77 12.93
N SER A 121 4.77 -2.92 12.39
CA SER A 121 4.81 -4.21 13.09
C SER A 121 6.14 -4.95 12.95
N ASN A 122 6.92 -4.65 11.91
CA ASN A 122 8.12 -5.39 11.53
C ASN A 122 9.19 -4.53 10.82
N PRO A 123 9.61 -3.40 11.41
CA PRO A 123 10.44 -2.39 10.73
C PRO A 123 11.79 -2.87 10.20
N LEU A 124 12.34 -3.94 10.78
CA LEU A 124 13.65 -4.51 10.45
C LEU A 124 13.57 -5.96 9.94
N VAL A 125 12.37 -6.42 9.57
CA VAL A 125 12.12 -7.77 9.06
C VAL A 125 12.60 -8.87 10.02
N ASN A 126 12.37 -8.64 11.31
CA ASN A 126 12.80 -9.54 12.40
C ASN A 126 11.85 -9.54 13.62
N ALA A 127 10.63 -9.03 13.45
CA ALA A 127 9.61 -8.94 14.48
C ALA A 127 8.34 -9.72 14.06
N TRP A 128 7.18 -9.07 13.95
CA TRP A 128 5.91 -9.78 13.75
C TRP A 128 5.76 -10.32 12.32
N TYR A 129 5.38 -11.59 12.20
CA TYR A 129 4.90 -12.22 10.97
C TYR A 129 3.98 -13.40 11.31
N ALA A 130 3.18 -13.86 10.36
CA ALA A 130 2.30 -15.00 10.53
C ALA A 130 3.05 -16.34 10.35
N GLY A 131 2.78 -17.28 11.26
CA GLY A 131 3.30 -18.65 11.21
C GLY A 131 4.70 -18.81 11.82
N ASP A 132 5.24 -20.03 11.70
CA ASP A 132 6.54 -20.40 12.31
C ASP A 132 7.72 -20.32 11.31
N ASN A 133 7.45 -20.01 10.04
CA ASN A 133 8.44 -19.99 8.97
C ASN A 133 8.84 -18.55 8.60
N PRO A 134 10.05 -18.09 9.00
CA PRO A 134 10.50 -16.73 8.74
C PRO A 134 10.87 -16.46 7.26
N ILE A 135 10.87 -17.47 6.39
CA ILE A 135 11.34 -17.35 4.99
C ILE A 135 10.23 -16.83 4.05
N ALA A 136 8.96 -16.97 4.44
CA ALA A 136 7.81 -16.43 3.71
C ALA A 136 6.81 -15.81 4.70
N PRO A 137 7.20 -14.72 5.39
CA PRO A 137 6.37 -14.11 6.40
C PRO A 137 5.12 -13.53 5.75
N GLY A 138 3.93 -14.01 6.14
CA GLY A 138 2.70 -13.28 5.86
C GLY A 138 2.57 -12.17 6.88
N GLU A 139 2.67 -10.91 6.45
CA GLU A 139 2.56 -9.76 7.34
C GLU A 139 1.12 -9.28 7.50
N ILE A 140 0.89 -8.29 8.38
CA ILE A 140 -0.47 -7.91 8.78
C ILE A 140 -1.30 -7.38 7.62
N ALA A 141 -0.69 -6.77 6.60
CA ALA A 141 -1.40 -6.24 5.46
C ALA A 141 -1.47 -7.26 4.32
N ASP A 142 -0.44 -8.10 4.13
CA ASP A 142 -0.45 -9.27 3.24
C ASP A 142 -1.67 -10.18 3.45
N MET A 143 -2.03 -10.41 4.71
CA MET A 143 -3.17 -11.26 5.07
C MET A 143 -4.53 -10.68 4.64
N CYS A 144 -4.58 -9.41 4.25
CA CYS A 144 -5.79 -8.66 3.97
C CYS A 144 -5.80 -8.03 2.57
N LEU A 145 -4.95 -8.55 1.67
CA LEU A 145 -4.88 -8.08 0.29
C LEU A 145 -6.27 -8.04 -0.37
N GLY A 146 -6.64 -6.85 -0.85
CA GLY A 146 -7.89 -6.61 -1.58
C GLY A 146 -9.14 -6.40 -0.72
N LEU A 147 -9.05 -6.37 0.61
CA LEU A 147 -10.18 -6.11 1.51
C LEU A 147 -10.22 -4.64 1.94
N TYR A 148 -11.33 -3.96 1.67
CA TYR A 148 -11.50 -2.52 1.97
C TYR A 148 -12.77 -2.22 2.78
N GLY A 149 -13.65 -3.20 2.98
CA GLY A 149 -14.94 -3.04 3.64
C GLY A 149 -15.55 -4.35 4.12
N SER A 150 -16.55 -4.27 5.00
CA SER A 150 -17.23 -5.45 5.54
C SER A 150 -17.85 -6.30 4.42
N GLY A 151 -17.66 -7.61 4.51
CA GLY A 151 -18.10 -8.58 3.49
C GLY A 151 -17.21 -8.64 2.25
N GLY A 152 -16.06 -7.97 2.24
CA GLY A 152 -15.04 -8.07 1.18
C GLY A 152 -14.31 -9.42 1.17
N GLY A 153 -13.55 -9.66 0.10
CA GLY A 153 -12.77 -10.89 -0.12
C GLY A 153 -13.13 -11.58 -1.44
N GLY A 154 -12.24 -12.46 -1.93
CA GLY A 154 -12.48 -13.23 -3.16
C GLY A 154 -12.67 -12.38 -4.42
N GLY A 155 -12.08 -11.17 -4.47
CA GLY A 155 -12.26 -10.20 -5.55
C GLY A 155 -13.38 -9.19 -5.33
N TYR A 156 -14.13 -9.26 -4.23
CA TYR A 156 -15.09 -8.23 -3.85
C TYR A 156 -14.46 -7.21 -2.90
N VAL A 157 -14.58 -5.92 -3.20
CA VAL A 157 -14.01 -4.82 -2.38
C VAL A 157 -14.57 -4.78 -0.96
N GLY A 158 -15.82 -5.22 -0.79
CA GLY A 158 -16.56 -5.05 0.45
C GLY A 158 -17.45 -3.81 0.44
N LYS A 159 -18.27 -3.66 1.47
CA LYS A 159 -19.15 -2.49 1.63
C LYS A 159 -18.32 -1.29 2.10
N VAL A 160 -18.28 -0.25 1.28
CA VAL A 160 -17.53 1.00 1.54
C VAL A 160 -18.46 2.21 1.40
N SER A 161 -18.08 3.34 2.00
CA SER A 161 -18.82 4.59 1.86
C SER A 161 -18.69 5.11 0.43
N THR A 162 -19.66 5.90 -0.04
CA THR A 162 -19.64 6.53 -1.37
C THR A 162 -19.77 8.04 -1.25
N ASP A 163 -19.03 8.76 -2.09
CA ASP A 163 -19.14 10.21 -2.20
C ASP A 163 -20.29 10.65 -3.12
N ALA A 164 -20.53 11.96 -3.20
CA ALA A 164 -21.57 12.52 -4.06
C ALA A 164 -21.36 12.22 -5.55
N GLY A 165 -20.12 11.93 -5.97
CA GLY A 165 -19.76 11.50 -7.32
C GLY A 165 -19.83 9.98 -7.52
N GLY A 166 -20.20 9.22 -6.48
CA GLY A 166 -20.25 7.76 -6.48
C GLY A 166 -18.87 7.09 -6.29
N ASN A 167 -17.81 7.83 -5.96
CA ASN A 167 -16.51 7.23 -5.69
C ASN A 167 -16.54 6.62 -4.29
N GLY A 168 -16.11 5.37 -4.17
CA GLY A 168 -16.09 4.73 -2.86
C GLY A 168 -14.79 4.99 -2.09
N TYR A 169 -14.92 5.02 -0.77
CA TYR A 169 -13.85 5.35 0.16
C TYR A 169 -14.12 4.72 1.53
N ASN A 170 -13.07 4.57 2.33
CA ASN A 170 -13.18 4.13 3.73
C ASN A 170 -12.39 5.01 4.72
N VAL A 171 -11.61 5.97 4.23
CA VAL A 171 -10.86 6.92 5.05
C VAL A 171 -11.13 8.35 4.61
N ASN A 172 -11.37 9.23 5.59
CA ASN A 172 -11.44 10.67 5.39
C ASN A 172 -10.04 11.27 5.59
N GLY A 173 -9.55 11.96 4.56
CA GLY A 173 -8.28 12.68 4.57
C GLY A 173 -8.42 14.15 4.94
N VAL A 174 -7.28 14.85 4.94
CA VAL A 174 -7.23 16.30 5.13
C VAL A 174 -7.78 17.04 3.90
N LYS A 175 -8.25 18.27 4.10
CA LYS A 175 -8.74 19.17 3.04
C LYS A 175 -9.83 18.53 2.14
N GLY A 176 -10.69 17.70 2.73
CA GLY A 176 -11.81 17.05 2.04
C GLY A 176 -11.42 15.88 1.13
N ARG A 177 -10.14 15.49 1.08
CA ARG A 177 -9.71 14.28 0.35
C ARG A 177 -10.31 13.03 0.98
N ARG A 178 -10.52 12.01 0.15
CA ARG A 178 -11.02 10.70 0.56
C ARG A 178 -10.10 9.64 0.00
N PHE A 179 -9.94 8.55 0.72
CA PHE A 179 -9.06 7.45 0.34
C PHE A 179 -9.78 6.13 0.53
N LEU A 180 -9.41 5.17 -0.30
CA LEU A 180 -9.80 3.78 -0.15
C LEU A 180 -8.52 2.99 0.13
N VAL A 181 -8.32 2.62 1.39
CA VAL A 181 -7.11 1.92 1.84
C VAL A 181 -7.46 0.52 2.29
N GLN A 182 -6.56 -0.41 2.01
CA GLN A 182 -6.71 -1.79 2.43
C GLN A 182 -6.81 -1.91 3.95
N TRP A 183 -7.57 -2.89 4.41
CA TRP A 183 -7.65 -3.28 5.81
C TRP A 183 -6.43 -4.07 6.26
N VAL A 184 -6.20 -4.19 7.56
CA VAL A 184 -5.09 -4.98 8.11
C VAL A 184 -5.61 -6.07 9.03
N TRP A 185 -4.80 -7.10 9.24
CA TRP A 185 -5.13 -8.20 10.14
C TRP A 185 -5.19 -7.71 11.59
N ASP A 186 -6.32 -7.92 12.24
CA ASP A 186 -6.49 -7.68 13.68
C ASP A 186 -6.29 -9.00 14.43
N PRO A 187 -5.22 -9.15 15.23
CA PRO A 187 -4.93 -10.39 15.97
C PRO A 187 -5.91 -10.66 17.11
N VAL A 188 -6.61 -9.64 17.62
CA VAL A 188 -7.64 -9.79 18.67
C VAL A 188 -8.93 -10.32 18.06
N LYS A 189 -9.35 -9.75 16.93
CA LYS A 189 -10.57 -10.18 16.20
C LYS A 189 -10.34 -11.41 15.34
N LYS A 190 -9.09 -11.75 15.03
CA LYS A 190 -8.68 -12.85 14.13
C LYS A 190 -9.33 -12.73 12.75
N ARG A 191 -9.37 -11.51 12.22
CA ARG A 191 -9.86 -11.19 10.88
C ARG A 191 -9.29 -9.86 10.41
N CYS A 192 -9.39 -9.58 9.11
CA CYS A 192 -9.14 -8.26 8.57
C CYS A 192 -10.16 -7.26 9.14
N PHE A 193 -9.67 -6.09 9.55
CA PHE A 193 -10.47 -5.05 10.17
C PHE A 193 -9.96 -3.67 9.74
N GLY A 194 -10.87 -2.70 9.67
CA GLY A 194 -10.51 -1.34 9.26
C GLY A 194 -11.54 -0.29 9.65
N PRO A 195 -11.29 0.98 9.27
CA PRO A 195 -11.97 2.16 9.81
C PRO A 195 -13.49 2.22 9.59
N ASN A 196 -14.01 1.46 8.62
CA ASN A 196 -15.40 1.37 8.22
C ASN A 196 -16.04 0.01 8.52
N ALA A 197 -15.43 -0.80 9.39
CA ALA A 197 -16.02 -2.06 9.79
C ALA A 197 -17.38 -1.83 10.47
N MET A 198 -18.40 -2.55 10.01
CA MET A 198 -19.76 -2.46 10.52
C MET A 198 -20.09 -3.53 11.58
N ASP A 199 -19.10 -4.36 11.90
CA ASP A 199 -19.16 -5.55 12.76
C ASP A 199 -17.95 -5.60 13.69
#